data_AF-A0A924YGL0-F1
#
_entry.id   AF-A0A924YGL0-F1
#
_cell.length_a   1.000
_cell.length_b   1.000
_cell.length_c   1.000
_cell.angle_alpha   90.00
_cell.angle_beta   90.00
_cell.angle_gamma   90.00
#
_symmetry.space_group_name_H-M   'P 1'
#
loop_
_entity.id
_entity.type
_entity.pdbx_description
1 polymer ?
#
loop_
_entity_poly.entity_id
_entity_poly.type
_entity_poly.pdbx_seq_one_letter_code
_entity_poly.pdbx_strand_id
1 'polypeptide(L)'
;MFGDLFNNIGMLTPFIVAVPFLIIALFFIDKALRGGGQAKRAVRDWQTTNARVLAAQIEARQTRSQNGVSTSYYPVIVYEYEVGGRWFQG
;
A
#
# COMPACT_ATOMS: atom_id res chain seq x y z
N MET A 1 15.65 64.49 0.96
CA MET A 1 14.32 63.97 0.60
C MET A 1 14.35 62.84 -0.42
N PHE A 2 15.20 62.84 -1.45
CA PHE A 2 15.35 61.68 -2.36
C PHE A 2 16.12 60.48 -1.74
N GLY A 3 17.07 60.73 -0.83
CA GLY A 3 17.86 59.66 -0.18
C GLY A 3 17.03 58.72 0.71
N ASP A 4 15.99 59.23 1.37
CA ASP A 4 15.13 58.44 2.27
C ASP A 4 14.21 57.47 1.50
N LEU A 5 13.89 57.79 0.24
CA LEU A 5 13.13 56.89 -0.64
C LEU A 5 14.00 55.70 -1.08
N PHE A 6 15.26 55.93 -1.47
CA PHE A 6 16.16 54.84 -1.89
C PHE A 6 16.55 53.91 -0.73
N ASN A 7 16.72 54.44 0.48
CA ASN A 7 16.97 53.62 1.67
C ASN A 7 15.78 52.70 2.03
N ASN A 8 14.55 53.20 1.90
CA ASN A 8 13.34 52.39 2.13
C ASN A 8 13.11 51.36 1.00
N ILE A 9 13.42 51.69 -0.26
CA ILE A 9 13.31 50.75 -1.39
C ILE A 9 14.32 49.60 -1.25
N GLY A 10 15.55 49.89 -0.82
CA GLY A 10 16.57 48.87 -0.55
C GLY A 10 16.14 47.87 0.53
N MET A 11 15.41 48.32 1.55
CA MET A 11 14.88 47.46 2.61
C MET A 11 13.68 46.60 2.17
N LEU A 12 12.85 47.09 1.24
CA LEU A 12 11.67 46.36 0.74
C LEU A 12 12.00 45.34 -0.37
N THR A 13 13.12 45.52 -1.05
CA THR A 13 13.58 44.64 -2.15
C THR A 13 13.65 43.16 -1.74
N PRO A 14 14.27 42.76 -0.61
CA PRO A 14 14.33 41.36 -0.21
C PRO A 14 12.95 40.77 0.11
N PHE A 15 11.99 41.57 0.60
CA PHE A 15 10.64 41.07 0.88
C PHE A 15 9.86 40.79 -0.41
N ILE A 16 9.97 41.67 -1.40
CA ILE A 16 9.31 41.49 -2.71
C ILE A 16 9.79 40.20 -3.39
N VAL A 17 11.06 39.86 -3.23
CA VAL A 17 11.64 38.64 -3.82
C VAL A 17 11.41 37.42 -2.94
N ALA A 18 11.68 37.48 -1.63
CA ALA A 18 11.64 36.31 -0.76
C ALA A 18 10.22 35.77 -0.51
N VAL A 19 9.21 36.64 -0.46
CA VAL A 19 7.82 36.24 -0.20
C VAL A 19 7.26 35.26 -1.24
N PRO A 20 7.35 35.50 -2.56
CA PRO A 20 6.86 34.53 -3.56
C PRO A 20 7.62 33.21 -3.51
N PHE A 21 8.94 33.21 -3.26
CA PHE A 21 9.69 31.96 -3.08
C PHE A 21 9.23 31.18 -1.86
N LEU A 22 8.94 31.85 -0.75
CA LEU A 22 8.38 31.22 0.46
C LEU A 22 7.00 30.60 0.20
N ILE A 23 6.13 31.29 -0.55
CA ILE A 23 4.79 30.78 -0.89
C ILE A 23 4.91 29.52 -1.75
N ILE A 24 5.78 29.54 -2.76
CA ILE A 24 6.02 28.38 -3.64
C ILE A 24 6.60 27.22 -2.82
N ALA A 25 7.58 27.49 -1.95
CA ALA A 25 8.17 26.47 -1.09
C ALA A 25 7.13 25.81 -0.17
N LEU A 26 6.26 26.60 0.46
CA LEU A 26 5.17 26.09 1.30
C LEU A 26 4.18 25.24 0.52
N PHE A 27 3.84 25.63 -0.71
CA PHE A 27 2.98 24.84 -1.59
C PHE A 27 3.58 23.46 -1.90
N PHE A 28 4.87 23.40 -2.24
CA PHE A 28 5.55 22.13 -2.48
C PHE A 28 5.66 21.27 -1.22
N ILE A 29 5.92 21.87 -0.06
CA ILE A 29 5.98 21.18 1.23
C ILE A 29 4.62 20.55 1.57
N ASP A 30 3.52 21.30 1.43
CA ASP A 30 2.16 20.77 1.67
C ASP A 30 1.84 19.60 0.74
N LYS A 31 2.19 19.70 -0.55
CA LYS A 31 2.00 18.61 -1.52
C LYS A 31 2.88 17.39 -1.22
N ALA A 32 4.13 17.58 -0.81
CA ALA A 32 5.03 16.49 -0.44
C ALA A 32 4.54 15.75 0.82
N LEU A 33 4.11 16.51 1.84
CA LEU A 33 3.58 15.96 3.09
C LEU A 33 2.24 15.23 2.87
N ARG A 34 1.36 15.76 2.01
CA ARG A 34 0.07 15.11 1.68
C ARG A 34 0.22 13.93 0.71
N GLY A 35 1.13 14.02 -0.26
CA GLY A 35 1.36 13.00 -1.27
C GLY A 35 1.97 11.71 -0.71
N GLY A 36 2.84 11.82 0.31
CA GLY A 36 3.44 10.65 0.97
C GLY A 36 2.44 9.74 1.71
N GLY A 37 1.23 10.23 1.98
CA GLY A 37 0.18 9.46 2.67
C GLY A 37 -0.52 8.43 1.78
N GLN A 38 -0.68 8.71 0.48
CA GLN A 38 -1.44 7.83 -0.42
C GLN A 38 -0.66 6.56 -0.79
N ALA A 39 0.64 6.69 -1.11
CA ALA A 39 1.50 5.54 -1.38
C ALA A 39 1.69 4.65 -0.13
N LYS A 40 1.82 5.26 1.06
CA LYS A 40 1.93 4.50 2.33
C LYS A 40 0.64 3.78 2.73
N ARG A 41 -0.53 4.31 2.35
CA ARG A 41 -1.82 3.63 2.56
C ARG A 41 -1.98 2.46 1.59
N ALA A 42 -1.66 2.64 0.31
CA ALA A 42 -1.73 1.57 -0.68
C ALA A 42 -0.83 0.36 -0.36
N VAL A 43 0.34 0.58 0.25
CA VAL A 43 1.24 -0.52 0.68
C VAL A 43 0.75 -1.18 1.99
N ARG A 44 0.08 -0.45 2.87
CA ARG A 44 -0.57 -1.04 4.07
C ARG A 44 -1.80 -1.86 3.72
N ASP A 45 -2.55 -1.41 2.71
CA ASP A 45 -3.76 -2.07 2.21
C ASP A 45 -3.44 -3.14 1.16
N TRP A 46 -2.16 -3.42 0.90
CA TRP A 46 -1.79 -4.68 0.27
C TRP A 46 -2.19 -5.77 1.25
N GLN A 47 -3.45 -6.20 1.13
CA GLN A 47 -3.99 -7.32 1.87
C GLN A 47 -3.06 -8.49 1.58
N THR A 48 -2.15 -8.78 2.51
CA THR A 48 -1.82 -10.16 2.80
C THR A 48 -3.16 -10.79 3.10
N THR A 49 -3.78 -11.37 2.07
CA THR A 49 -4.87 -12.32 2.23
C THR A 49 -4.35 -13.31 3.26
N ASN A 50 -4.78 -13.14 4.51
CA ASN A 50 -4.32 -13.96 5.61
C ASN A 50 -4.95 -15.32 5.38
N ALA A 51 -4.22 -16.17 4.65
CA ALA A 51 -4.62 -17.52 4.38
C ALA A 51 -4.20 -18.39 5.56
N ARG A 52 -5.14 -19.07 6.19
CA ARG A 52 -4.90 -20.04 7.25
C ARG A 52 -5.20 -21.43 6.71
N VAL A 53 -4.28 -22.37 6.92
CA VAL A 53 -4.56 -23.79 6.69
C VAL A 53 -5.52 -24.26 7.79
N LEU A 54 -6.73 -24.68 7.40
CA LEU A 54 -7.72 -25.23 8.32
C LEU A 54 -7.51 -26.71 8.54
N ALA A 55 -7.24 -27.44 7.46
CA ALA A 55 -7.06 -28.88 7.49
C ALA A 55 -6.08 -29.34 6.42
N ALA A 56 -5.29 -30.37 6.73
CA ALA A 56 -4.46 -31.09 5.79
C ALA A 56 -4.65 -32.59 6.05
N GLN A 57 -5.18 -33.31 5.06
CA GLN A 57 -5.48 -34.74 5.16
C GLN A 57 -5.01 -35.48 3.91
N ILE A 58 -4.83 -36.79 4.02
CA ILE A 58 -4.48 -37.67 2.90
C ILE A 58 -5.68 -38.57 2.62
N GLU A 59 -6.27 -38.44 1.43
CA GLU A 59 -7.31 -39.34 0.94
C GLU A 59 -6.68 -40.53 0.22
N ALA A 60 -6.96 -41.75 0.68
CA ALA A 60 -6.63 -42.97 -0.06
C ALA A 60 -7.82 -43.35 -0.95
N ARG A 61 -7.62 -43.38 -2.27
CA ARG A 61 -8.60 -43.85 -3.25
C ARG A 61 -8.19 -45.21 -3.76
N GLN A 62 -9.04 -46.21 -3.53
CA GLN A 62 -8.86 -47.54 -4.08
C GLN A 62 -9.61 -47.64 -5.40
N THR A 63 -8.89 -47.95 -6.47
CA THR A 63 -9.46 -48.25 -7.77
C THR A 63 -9.33 -49.74 -8.01
N ARG A 64 -10.47 -50.42 -8.20
CA ARG A 64 -10.49 -51.85 -8.52
C ARG A 64 -10.60 -52.00 -10.03
N SER A 65 -9.59 -52.59 -10.67
CA SER A 65 -9.63 -52.97 -12.08
C SER A 65 -9.64 -54.49 -12.22
N GLN A 66 -9.93 -55.01 -13.41
CA GLN A 66 -9.91 -56.46 -13.69
C GLN A 66 -8.56 -57.13 -13.33
N ASN A 67 -7.46 -56.38 -13.29
CA ASN A 67 -6.11 -56.89 -13.04
C ASN A 67 -5.58 -56.58 -11.62
N GLY A 68 -6.40 -56.05 -10.71
CA GLY A 68 -6.01 -55.87 -9.31
C GLY A 68 -6.64 -54.66 -8.61
N VAL A 69 -6.24 -54.45 -7.36
CA VAL A 69 -6.58 -53.27 -6.56
C VAL A 69 -5.39 -52.32 -6.59
N SER A 70 -5.59 -51.09 -7.06
CA SER A 70 -4.61 -50.01 -6.98
C SER A 70 -5.06 -49.00 -5.94
N THR A 71 -4.16 -48.64 -5.01
CA THR A 71 -4.40 -47.59 -4.02
C THR A 71 -3.60 -46.36 -4.39
N SER A 72 -4.26 -45.22 -4.54
CA SER A 72 -3.63 -43.92 -4.79
C SER A 72 -3.89 -42.97 -3.62
N TYR A 73 -2.88 -42.19 -3.24
CA TYR A 73 -2.96 -41.24 -2.13
C TYR A 73 -2.98 -39.81 -2.66
N TYR A 74 -3.99 -39.03 -2.27
CA TYR A 74 -4.16 -37.64 -2.68
C TYR A 74 -4.15 -36.72 -1.46
N PRO A 75 -3.24 -35.74 -1.39
CA PRO A 75 -3.29 -34.73 -0.34
C PRO A 75 -4.49 -33.80 -0.60
N VAL A 76 -5.26 -33.53 0.45
CA VAL A 76 -6.34 -32.55 0.46
C VAL A 76 -6.01 -31.51 1.51
N ILE A 77 -5.84 -30.27 1.07
CA ILE A 77 -5.55 -29.13 1.94
C ILE A 77 -6.70 -28.16 1.80
N VAL A 78 -7.29 -27.77 2.93
CA VAL A 78 -8.35 -26.76 3.00
C VAL A 78 -7.77 -25.48 3.54
N TYR A 79 -7.90 -24.41 2.76
CA TYR A 79 -7.45 -23.08 3.13
C TYR A 79 -8.65 -22.21 3.48
N GLU A 80 -8.49 -21.36 4.47
CA GLU A 80 -9.38 -20.25 4.76
C GLU A 80 -8.66 -18.96 4.39
N TYR A 81 -9.35 -18.06 3.71
CA TYR A 81 -8.76 -16.79 3.31
C TYR A 81 -9.78 -15.66 3.34
N GLU A 82 -9.32 -14.45 3.65
CA GLU A 82 -10.15 -13.26 3.75
C GLU A 82 -10.05 -12.40 2.48
N VAL A 83 -11.19 -12.06 1.88
CA VAL A 83 -11.29 -11.10 0.77
C VAL A 83 -12.33 -10.04 1.13
N GLY A 84 -11.88 -8.79 1.27
CA GLY A 84 -12.78 -7.67 1.53
C GLY A 84 -13.66 -7.82 2.78
N GLY A 85 -13.12 -8.38 3.88
CA GLY A 85 -13.84 -8.58 5.14
C GLY A 85 -14.75 -9.81 5.17
N ARG A 86 -14.74 -10.64 4.11
CA ARG A 86 -15.49 -11.89 4.04
C ARG A 86 -14.53 -13.08 3.99
N TRP A 87 -14.82 -14.09 4.79
CA TRP A 87 -14.04 -15.33 4.86
C TRP A 87 -14.54 -16.33 3.82
N PHE A 88 -13.61 -16.95 3.11
CA PHE A 88 -13.84 -17.99 2.11
C PHE A 88 -13.02 -19.23 2.46
N GLN A 89 -13.55 -20.41 2.14
CA GLN A 89 -12.89 -21.70 2.37
C GLN A 89 -12.87 -22.51 1.07
N GLY A 90 -11.74 -23.16 0.77
CA GLY A 90 -11.55 -23.93 -0.47
C GLY A 90 -10.29 -24.78 -0.48
#